data_AF-A0A832J1T3-F1
#
_entry.id   AF-A0A832J1T3-F1
#
_cell.length_a   1.000
_cell.length_b   1.000
_cell.length_c   1.000
_cell.angle_alpha   90.00
_cell.angle_beta   90.00
_cell.angle_gamma   90.00
#
_symmetry.space_group_name_H-M   'P 1'
#
loop_
_entity.id
_entity.type
_entity.pdbx_description
1 polymer ?
#
loop_
_entity_poly.entity_id
_entity_poly.type
_entity_poly.pdbx_seq_one_letter_code
_entity_poly.pdbx_strand_id
1 'polypeptide(L)'
;RTYDNLDMLLKAFEDEKLDAVVFDAPILAYYANNDGRDIAKVVGPVFLRENYGILLPPDSPLAEPINQSLLRLRENGTYDEIYRKWFGTSSR
;
A
#
# COMPACT_ATOMS: atom_id res chain seq x y z
N ARG A 1 -20.42 -0.64 -12.94
CA ARG A 1 -19.79 -1.71 -13.76
C ARG A 1 -19.04 -2.60 -12.78
N THR A 2 -19.04 -3.90 -12.97
CA THR A 2 -18.34 -4.84 -12.09
C THR A 2 -17.11 -5.35 -12.81
N TYR A 3 -16.00 -5.45 -12.08
CA TYR A 3 -14.75 -6.05 -12.53
C TYR A 3 -14.43 -7.17 -11.56
N ASP A 4 -13.98 -8.32 -12.07
CA ASP A 4 -13.82 -9.52 -11.26
C ASP A 4 -12.54 -9.48 -10.41
N ASN A 5 -11.57 -8.65 -10.80
CA ASN A 5 -10.30 -8.49 -10.11
C ASN A 5 -9.68 -7.11 -10.40
N LEU A 6 -8.58 -6.84 -9.69
CA LEU A 6 -7.83 -5.59 -9.80
C LEU A 6 -7.23 -5.39 -11.20
N ASP A 7 -6.69 -6.43 -11.83
CA ASP A 7 -6.03 -6.31 -13.14
C ASP A 7 -7.01 -5.82 -14.21
N MET A 8 -8.25 -6.34 -14.21
CA MET A 8 -9.30 -5.87 -15.12
C MET A 8 -9.74 -4.44 -14.81
N LEU A 9 -9.74 -4.06 -13.53
CA LEU A 9 -10.10 -2.72 -13.08
C LEU A 9 -9.04 -1.70 -13.54
N LEU A 10 -7.75 -2.00 -13.33
CA LEU A 10 -6.63 -1.16 -13.76
C LEU A 10 -6.58 -1.07 -15.28
N LYS A 11 -6.74 -2.19 -16.00
CA LYS A 11 -6.78 -2.18 -17.47
C LYS A 11 -7.91 -1.30 -18.02
N ALA A 12 -9.08 -1.32 -17.38
CA ALA A 12 -10.18 -0.45 -17.81
C ALA A 12 -9.91 1.04 -17.52
N PHE A 13 -9.18 1.34 -16.45
CA PHE A 13 -8.70 2.69 -16.18
C PHE A 13 -7.67 3.15 -17.23
N GLU A 14 -6.69 2.30 -17.56
CA GLU A 14 -5.68 2.56 -18.59
C GLU A 14 -6.28 2.73 -19.99
N ASP A 15 -7.31 1.96 -20.33
CA ASP A 15 -8.07 2.08 -21.58
C ASP A 15 -9.02 3.30 -21.60
N GLU A 16 -8.93 4.22 -20.62
CA GLU A 16 -9.78 5.41 -20.46
C GLU A 16 -11.29 5.09 -20.35
N LYS A 17 -11.65 3.86 -19.97
CA LYS A 17 -13.05 3.44 -19.76
C LYS A 17 -13.57 3.81 -18.36
N LEU A 18 -12.68 4.22 -17.46
CA LEU A 18 -12.94 4.64 -16.09
C LEU A 18 -12.14 5.91 -15.78
N ASP A 19 -12.75 6.87 -15.10
CA ASP A 19 -12.06 8.10 -14.67
C ASP A 19 -11.32 7.95 -13.33
N ALA A 20 -11.72 6.97 -12.51
CA ALA A 20 -11.15 6.75 -11.19
C ALA A 20 -11.29 5.28 -10.73
N VAL A 21 -10.35 4.86 -9.90
CA VAL A 21 -10.32 3.55 -9.24
C VAL A 21 -10.26 3.75 -7.73
N VAL A 22 -11.12 3.04 -6.99
CA VAL A 22 -11.12 3.00 -5.52
C VAL A 22 -10.72 1.60 -5.08
N PHE A 23 -9.58 1.51 -4.39
CA PHE A 23 -8.99 0.26 -3.94
C PHE A 23 -7.98 0.53 -2.81
N ASP A 24 -7.34 -0.51 -2.28
CA ASP A 24 -6.37 -0.42 -1.19
C ASP A 24 -5.27 0.61 -1.48
N ALA A 25 -5.07 1.52 -0.53
CA ALA A 25 -4.10 2.60 -0.63
C ALA A 25 -2.67 2.15 -0.99
N PRO A 26 -2.04 1.15 -0.33
CA PRO A 26 -0.69 0.75 -0.69
C PRO A 26 -0.58 0.16 -2.10
N ILE A 27 -1.61 -0.55 -2.56
CA ILE A 27 -1.64 -1.13 -3.91
C ILE A 27 -1.69 -0.01 -4.96
N LEU A 28 -2.59 0.96 -4.77
CA LEU A 28 -2.70 2.10 -5.68
C LEU A 28 -1.46 3.00 -5.63
N ALA A 29 -0.87 3.20 -4.46
CA ALA A 29 0.38 3.96 -4.32
C ALA A 29 1.55 3.26 -5.04
N TYR A 30 1.63 1.93 -4.96
CA TYR A 30 2.61 1.16 -5.72
C TYR A 30 2.38 1.30 -7.22
N TYR A 31 1.14 1.09 -7.69
CA TYR A 31 0.80 1.22 -9.10
C TYR A 31 1.17 2.60 -9.65
N ALA A 32 0.76 3.68 -8.97
CA ALA A 32 1.07 5.06 -9.34
C ALA A 32 2.57 5.39 -9.24
N ASN A 33 3.36 4.62 -8.51
CA ASN A 33 4.82 4.79 -8.45
C ASN A 33 5.57 3.91 -9.46
N ASN A 34 4.90 2.94 -10.11
CA ASN A 34 5.49 1.99 -11.05
C ASN A 34 4.78 2.07 -12.41
N ASP A 35 3.99 1.05 -12.77
CA ASP A 35 3.39 0.90 -14.11
C ASP A 35 2.46 2.06 -14.49
N GLY A 36 1.79 2.66 -13.51
CA GLY A 36 0.89 3.79 -13.68
C GLY A 36 1.54 5.17 -13.54
N ARG A 37 2.88 5.27 -13.41
CA ARG A 37 3.57 6.53 -13.04
C ARG A 37 3.24 7.74 -13.91
N ASP A 38 3.03 7.53 -15.20
CA ASP A 38 2.80 8.63 -16.16
C ASP A 38 1.32 8.87 -16.46
N ILE A 39 0.42 8.01 -15.96
CA ILE A 39 -1.00 8.02 -16.31
C ILE A 39 -1.95 8.06 -15.10
N ALA A 40 -1.43 7.78 -13.89
CA ALA A 40 -2.20 7.69 -12.66
C ALA A 40 -1.58 8.53 -11.55
N LYS A 41 -2.46 9.06 -10.69
CA LYS A 41 -2.06 9.70 -9.43
C LYS A 41 -3.04 9.31 -8.34
N VAL A 42 -2.53 9.01 -7.15
CA VAL A 42 -3.37 8.83 -5.97
C VAL A 42 -3.85 10.20 -5.48
N VAL A 43 -5.15 10.32 -5.22
CA VAL A 43 -5.79 11.59 -4.81
C VAL A 43 -6.72 11.38 -3.63
N GLY A 44 -6.91 12.45 -2.86
CA GLY A 44 -7.81 12.46 -1.70
C GLY A 44 -7.24 11.79 -0.45
N PRO A 45 -7.94 11.90 0.69
CA PRO A 45 -7.57 11.22 1.91
C PRO A 45 -7.84 9.71 1.80
N VAL A 46 -7.14 8.92 2.62
CA VAL A 46 -7.47 7.51 2.80
C VAL A 46 -8.90 7.40 3.34
N PHE A 47 -9.78 6.74 2.58
CA PHE A 47 -11.19 6.62 2.88
C PHE A 47 -11.46 5.75 4.12
N LEU A 48 -10.79 4.58 4.19
CA LEU A 48 -10.84 3.67 5.33
C LEU A 48 -9.41 3.34 5.76
N ARG A 49 -9.08 3.63 7.02
CA ARG A 49 -7.75 3.32 7.56
C ARG A 49 -7.68 1.84 7.91
N GLU A 50 -6.72 1.17 7.28
CA GLU A 50 -6.42 -0.24 7.53
C GLU A 50 -5.01 -0.38 8.07
N ASN A 51 -4.84 -1.28 9.05
CA ASN A 51 -3.53 -1.60 9.61
C ASN A 51 -3.18 -3.04 9.24
N TYR A 52 -2.02 -3.23 8.60
CA TYR A 52 -1.49 -4.55 8.30
C TYR A 52 -0.66 -5.09 9.47
N GLY A 53 -0.75 -6.40 9.70
CA GLY A 53 -0.05 -7.09 10.77
C GLY A 53 0.57 -8.40 10.31
N ILE A 54 1.55 -8.88 11.06
CA ILE A 54 2.14 -10.21 10.89
C ILE A 54 1.40 -11.17 11.80
N LEU A 55 0.74 -12.17 11.22
CA LEU A 55 0.01 -13.18 11.99
C LEU A 55 0.98 -14.21 12.56
N LEU A 56 0.79 -14.55 13.83
CA LEU A 56 1.52 -15.58 14.56
C LEU A 56 0.53 -16.51 15.25
N PRO A 57 0.92 -17.77 15.56
CA PRO A 57 0.14 -18.61 16.45
C PRO A 57 -0.11 -17.91 17.80
N PRO A 58 -1.21 -18.25 18.50
CA PRO A 58 -1.41 -17.81 19.88
C PRO A 58 -0.18 -18.11 20.75
N ASP A 59 0.14 -17.19 21.66
CA ASP A 59 1.27 -17.30 22.59
C ASP A 59 2.66 -17.48 21.95
N SER A 60 2.83 -17.07 20.68
CA SER A 60 4.11 -17.15 20.01
C SER A 60 5.18 -16.33 20.76
N PRO A 61 6.33 -16.93 21.11
CA PRO A 61 7.43 -16.20 21.74
C PRO A 61 8.09 -15.17 20.81
N LEU A 62 7.71 -15.15 19.52
CA LEU A 62 8.22 -14.23 18.51
C LEU A 62 7.46 -12.90 18.46
N ALA A 63 6.26 -12.81 19.06
CA ALA A 63 5.42 -11.62 18.98
C ALA A 63 6.18 -10.38 19.50
N GLU A 64 6.74 -10.46 20.71
CA GLU A 64 7.46 -9.35 21.32
C GLU A 64 8.76 -8.99 20.57
N PRO A 65 9.65 -9.95 20.24
CA PRO A 65 10.84 -9.65 19.41
C PRO A 65 10.53 -8.98 18.06
N ILE A 66 9.46 -9.41 17.38
CA ILE A 66 9.04 -8.83 16.11
C ILE A 66 8.55 -7.39 16.32
N ASN A 67 7.68 -7.16 17.30
CA ASN A 67 7.17 -5.82 17.61
C ASN A 67 8.30 -4.84 17.96
N GLN A 68 9.25 -5.26 18.81
CA GLN A 68 10.42 -4.46 19.17
C GLN A 68 11.27 -4.13 17.94
N SER A 69 11.44 -5.07 17.02
CA SER A 69 12.19 -4.84 15.79
C SER A 69 11.46 -3.86 14.86
N LEU A 70 10.15 -3.99 14.70
CA LEU A 70 9.33 -3.07 13.91
C LEU A 70 9.34 -1.65 14.49
N LEU A 71 9.31 -1.51 15.82
CA LEU A 71 9.45 -0.21 16.48
C LEU A 71 10.80 0.43 16.18
N ARG A 72 11.90 -0.31 16.34
CA ARG A 72 13.25 0.20 16.02
C ARG A 72 13.37 0.67 14.57
N LEU A 73 12.81 -0.09 13.61
CA LEU A 73 12.80 0.30 12.19
C LEU A 73 12.02 1.60 11.93
N ARG A 74 10.97 1.85 12.71
CA ARG A 74 10.21 3.11 12.61
C ARG A 74 10.94 4.28 13.24
N GLU A 75 11.57 4.06 14.39
CA GLU A 75 12.30 5.10 15.14
C GLU A 75 13.56 5.55 14.41
N ASN A 76 14.30 4.62 13.80
CA ASN A 76 15.55 4.92 13.12
C ASN A 76 15.37 5.35 11.64
N GLY A 77 14.13 5.44 11.15
CA GLY A 77 13.81 5.87 9.79
C GLY A 77 13.94 4.81 8.69
N THR A 78 14.44 3.61 8.99
CA THR A 78 14.57 2.53 7.99
C THR A 78 13.20 2.15 7.40
N TYR A 79 12.13 2.19 8.19
CA TYR A 79 10.78 1.93 7.70
C TYR A 79 10.35 2.98 6.65
N ASP A 80 10.66 4.25 6.87
CA ASP A 80 10.36 5.32 5.90
C ASP A 80 11.16 5.15 4.61
N GLU A 81 12.40 4.69 4.69
CA GLU A 81 13.21 4.36 3.51
C GLU A 81 12.60 3.23 2.70
N ILE A 82 12.16 2.15 3.37
CA ILE A 82 11.46 1.03 2.72
C ILE A 82 10.16 1.54 2.09
N TYR A 83 9.38 2.33 2.81
CA TYR A 83 8.10 2.84 2.32
C TYR A 83 8.29 3.73 1.08
N ARG A 84 9.24 4.68 1.11
CA ARG A 84 9.58 5.52 -0.04
C ARG A 84 10.04 4.72 -1.24
N LYS A 85 10.88 3.70 -1.02
CA LYS A 85 11.38 2.84 -2.10
C LYS A 85 10.24 2.21 -2.91
N TRP A 86 9.20 1.74 -2.23
CA TRP A 86 8.10 1.01 -2.88
C TRP A 86 6.96 1.91 -3.34
N PHE A 87 6.61 2.94 -2.56
CA PHE A 87 5.40 3.75 -2.77
C PHE A 87 5.68 5.20 -3.17
N GLY A 88 6.94 5.62 -3.26
CA GLY A 88 7.31 6.97 -3.73
C GLY A 88 7.01 8.11 -2.76
N THR A 89 6.37 7.84 -1.63
CA THR A 89 6.02 8.82 -0.58
C THR A 89 6.54 8.37 0.78
N SER A 90 6.46 9.22 1.81
CA SER A 90 6.80 8.83 3.19
C SER A 90 5.63 8.11 3.86
N SER A 91 5.90 7.32 4.91
CA SER A 91 4.85 6.54 5.59
C SER A 91 3.89 7.36 6.48
N ARG A 92 4.06 8.69 6.49
CA ARG A 92 3.34 9.66 7.31
C ARG A 92 2.66 10.71 6.44
#